data_AF-A0A222C7H9-F1
#
_entry.id   AF-A0A222C7H9-F1
#
_cell.length_a   1.000
_cell.length_b   1.000
_cell.length_c   1.000
_cell.angle_alpha   90.00
_cell.angle_beta   90.00
_cell.angle_gamma   90.00
#
_symmetry.space_group_name_H-M   'P 1'
#
loop_
_entity.id
_entity.type
_entity.pdbx_description
1 polymer ?
#
loop_
_entity_poly.entity_id
_entity_poly.type
_entity_poly.pdbx_seq_one_letter_code
_entity_poly.pdbx_strand_id
1 'polypeptide(L)'
;RQPFGATLCILALGAGKWIAVYTSWWWWSNYPPNFVMPATAIPGALVLDITLSLTRNWTLTAVIGAWMFAALFYPSNWPIFAYSHTPIVVDGALLSWADYMGFMYVRTGTPEYIRMIEVGSLRTFGG
;
A
#
# COMPACT_ATOMS: atom_id res chain seq x y z
N ARG A 1 12.67 -5.32 28.11
CA ARG A 1 11.70 -5.88 27.13
C ARG A 1 11.19 -4.71 26.31
N GLN A 2 11.72 -4.53 25.10
CA GLN A 2 11.47 -3.36 24.26
C GLN A 2 10.22 -3.59 23.38
N PRO A 3 9.18 -2.74 23.43
CA PRO A 3 7.92 -2.94 22.71
C PRO A 3 7.90 -2.18 21.37
N PHE A 4 8.87 -2.43 20.50
CA PHE A 4 8.94 -1.77 19.18
C PHE A 4 9.37 -2.72 18.05
N GLY A 5 9.10 -4.01 18.20
CA GLY A 5 9.56 -5.02 17.25
C GLY A 5 8.91 -4.86 15.88
N ALA A 6 7.58 -4.72 15.83
CA ALA A 6 6.85 -4.59 14.57
C ALA A 6 7.15 -3.24 13.89
N THR A 7 7.17 -2.17 14.67
CA THR A 7 7.46 -0.82 14.19
C THR A 7 8.86 -0.70 13.61
N LEU A 8 9.89 -1.27 14.25
CA LEU A 8 11.25 -1.29 13.71
C LEU A 8 11.32 -2.00 12.36
N CYS A 9 10.69 -3.18 12.23
CA CYS A 9 10.67 -3.93 10.98
C CYS A 9 9.97 -3.15 9.85
N ILE A 10 8.83 -2.54 10.13
CA ILE A 10 8.06 -1.78 9.14
C ILE A 10 8.77 -0.48 8.77
N LEU A 11 9.44 0.19 9.70
CA LEU A 11 10.28 1.35 9.39
C LEU A 11 11.47 0.97 8.52
N ALA A 12 12.15 -0.14 8.81
CA ALA A 12 13.25 -0.63 7.99
C ALA A 12 12.79 -0.98 6.56
N LEU A 13 11.65 -1.68 6.44
CA LEU A 13 11.04 -1.98 5.14
C LEU A 13 10.64 -0.70 4.39
N GLY A 14 9.99 0.23 5.07
CA GLY A 14 9.56 1.51 4.52
C GLY A 14 10.75 2.33 4.00
N ALA A 15 11.80 2.46 4.81
CA ALA A 15 13.04 3.13 4.42
C ALA A 15 13.69 2.45 3.20
N GLY A 16 13.81 1.12 3.22
CA GLY A 16 14.34 0.36 2.09
C GLY A 16 13.53 0.57 0.79
N LYS A 17 12.20 0.57 0.88
CA LYS A 17 11.34 0.85 -0.27
C LYS A 17 11.51 2.27 -0.79
N TRP A 18 11.55 3.27 0.09
CA TRP A 18 11.77 4.67 -0.32
C TRP A 18 13.13 4.89 -0.96
N ILE A 19 14.18 4.23 -0.46
CA ILE A 19 15.50 4.23 -1.12
C ILE A 19 15.35 3.70 -2.55
N ALA A 20 14.72 2.54 -2.75
CA ALA A 20 14.53 1.96 -4.07
C ALA A 20 13.69 2.86 -5.01
N VAL A 21 12.65 3.53 -4.49
CA VAL A 21 11.85 4.52 -5.24
C VAL A 21 12.73 5.62 -5.82
N TYR A 22 13.60 6.22 -5.01
CA TYR A 22 14.41 7.33 -5.50
C TYR A 22 15.61 6.89 -6.32
N THR A 23 16.32 5.83 -5.91
CA THR A 23 17.57 5.42 -6.57
C THR A 23 17.35 4.58 -7.82
N SER A 24 16.38 3.65 -7.81
CA SER A 24 16.15 2.73 -8.93
C SER A 24 15.02 3.20 -9.84
N TRP A 25 13.86 3.57 -9.27
CA TRP A 25 12.69 3.89 -10.08
C TRP A 25 12.76 5.29 -10.67
N TRP A 26 13.04 6.30 -9.84
CA TRP A 26 13.10 7.69 -10.29
C TRP A 26 14.42 8.02 -10.97
N TRP A 27 15.56 7.85 -10.28
CA TRP A 27 16.86 8.25 -10.81
C TRP A 27 17.33 7.42 -12.01
N TRP A 28 17.25 6.09 -11.92
CA TRP A 28 17.73 5.21 -13.00
C TRP A 28 16.68 4.98 -14.10
N SER A 29 15.41 4.79 -13.72
CA SER A 29 14.37 4.33 -14.65
C SER A 29 13.35 5.41 -15.03
N ASN A 30 13.48 6.63 -14.51
CA ASN A 30 12.63 7.79 -14.82
C ASN A 30 11.12 7.60 -14.56
N TYR A 31 10.73 6.73 -13.63
CA TYR A 31 9.35 6.64 -13.18
C TYR A 31 9.05 7.70 -12.11
N PRO A 32 7.87 8.35 -12.16
CA PRO A 32 7.47 9.31 -11.14
C PRO A 32 7.35 8.67 -9.76
N PRO A 33 7.87 9.31 -8.68
CA PRO A 33 7.78 8.76 -7.33
C PRO A 33 6.35 8.51 -6.85
N ASN A 34 5.38 9.35 -7.28
CA ASN A 34 3.96 9.18 -6.95
C ASN A 34 3.33 7.95 -7.62
N PHE A 35 3.90 7.44 -8.72
CA PHE A 35 3.43 6.21 -9.39
C PHE A 35 3.91 4.94 -8.67
N VAL A 36 5.15 4.95 -8.18
CA VAL A 36 5.82 3.78 -7.57
C VAL A 36 5.87 3.85 -6.04
N MET A 37 5.12 4.78 -5.44
CA MET A 37 5.12 5.03 -3.99
C MET A 37 4.69 3.79 -3.20
N PRO A 38 5.37 3.45 -2.10
CA PRO A 38 5.00 2.29 -1.29
C PRO A 38 3.77 2.56 -0.43
N ALA A 39 3.02 1.49 -0.14
CA ALA A 39 2.01 1.50 0.92
C ALA A 39 2.66 1.64 2.31
N THR A 40 1.94 2.25 3.25
CA THR A 40 2.31 2.33 4.66
C THR A 40 1.66 1.21 5.46
N ALA A 41 2.40 0.65 6.41
CA ALA A 41 1.89 -0.28 7.43
C ALA A 41 2.19 0.22 8.85
N ILE A 42 2.63 1.48 8.99
CA ILE A 42 3.08 2.05 10.27
C ILE A 42 1.96 2.04 11.32
N PRO A 43 0.71 2.46 11.01
CA PRO A 43 -0.35 2.44 12.02
C PRO A 43 -0.69 1.04 12.52
N GLY A 44 -0.71 0.05 11.62
CA GLY A 44 -0.90 -1.35 12.00
C GLY A 44 0.23 -1.85 12.90
N ALA A 45 1.49 -1.55 12.55
CA ALA A 45 2.67 -1.94 13.32
C ALA A 45 2.66 -1.36 14.74
N LEU A 46 2.28 -0.08 14.88
CA LEU A 46 2.13 0.58 16.17
C LEU A 46 1.09 -0.14 17.04
N VAL A 47 -0.07 -0.46 16.48
CA VAL A 47 -1.12 -1.17 17.24
C VAL A 47 -0.67 -2.57 17.65
N LEU A 48 0.07 -3.28 16.79
CA LEU A 48 0.60 -4.59 17.11
C LEU A 48 1.60 -4.54 18.28
N ASP A 49 2.52 -3.57 18.26
CA ASP A 49 3.46 -3.36 19.37
C ASP A 49 2.75 -2.90 20.67
N ILE A 50 1.75 -2.00 20.56
CA ILE A 50 0.96 -1.52 21.71
C ILE A 50 0.17 -2.66 22.35
N THR A 51 -0.51 -3.49 21.56
CA THR A 51 -1.30 -4.62 22.08
C THR A 51 -0.41 -5.62 22.82
N LEU A 52 0.78 -5.93 22.29
CA LEU A 52 1.76 -6.78 22.96
C LEU A 52 2.31 -6.14 24.24
N SER A 53 2.57 -4.82 24.22
CA SER A 53 3.07 -4.07 25.38
C SER A 53 2.06 -4.04 26.53
N LEU A 54 0.78 -3.79 26.22
CA LEU A 54 -0.31 -3.68 27.18
C LEU A 54 -0.67 -5.04 27.78
N THR A 55 -0.81 -6.07 26.94
CA THR A 55 -1.37 -7.36 27.38
C THR A 55 -0.29 -8.35 27.81
N ARG A 56 0.96 -8.13 27.37
CA ARG A 56 2.12 -9.01 27.60
C ARG A 56 1.84 -10.48 27.25
N ASN A 57 0.87 -10.72 26.36
CA ASN A 57 0.43 -12.04 25.97
C ASN A 57 0.41 -12.17 24.45
N TRP A 58 1.23 -13.07 23.93
CA TRP A 58 1.37 -13.29 22.49
C TRP A 58 0.09 -13.81 21.84
N THR A 59 -0.74 -14.61 22.53
CA THR A 59 -1.97 -15.16 21.93
C THR A 59 -2.99 -14.06 21.67
N LEU A 60 -3.11 -13.12 22.61
CA LEU A 60 -4.05 -12.01 22.49
C LEU A 60 -3.56 -10.97 21.47
N THR A 61 -2.25 -10.74 21.36
CA THR A 61 -1.66 -9.97 20.25
C THR A 61 -1.92 -10.64 18.90
N ALA A 62 -1.80 -11.96 18.81
CA ALA A 62 -2.05 -12.69 17.56
C ALA A 62 -3.50 -12.59 17.09
N VAL A 63 -4.46 -12.54 18.03
CA VAL A 63 -5.88 -12.37 17.68
C VAL A 63 -6.22 -10.90 17.43
N ILE A 64 -6.05 -10.04 18.43
CA ILE A 64 -6.52 -8.65 18.37
C ILE A 64 -5.56 -7.78 17.58
N GLY A 65 -4.26 -7.88 17.88
CA GLY A 65 -3.22 -7.09 17.24
C GLY A 65 -3.12 -7.35 15.73
N ALA A 66 -3.16 -8.63 15.31
CA ALA A 66 -3.12 -8.96 13.88
C ALA A 66 -4.40 -8.54 13.15
N TRP A 67 -5.57 -8.69 13.77
CA TRP A 67 -6.84 -8.26 13.17
C TRP A 67 -6.88 -6.74 13.00
N MET A 68 -6.48 -5.98 14.03
CA MET A 68 -6.37 -4.53 13.93
C MET A 68 -5.29 -4.08 12.94
N PHE A 69 -4.16 -4.80 12.86
CA PHE A 69 -3.12 -4.52 11.87
C PHE A 69 -3.69 -4.56 10.45
N ALA A 70 -4.46 -5.62 10.13
CA ALA A 70 -5.08 -5.79 8.82
C ALA A 70 -6.18 -4.74 8.58
N ALA A 71 -7.06 -4.50 9.56
CA ALA A 71 -8.16 -3.55 9.45
C ALA A 71 -7.67 -2.11 9.20
N LEU A 72 -6.54 -1.73 9.78
CA LEU A 72 -5.96 -0.39 9.62
C LEU A 72 -5.20 -0.20 8.31
N PHE A 73 -4.95 -1.27 7.53
CA PHE A 73 -4.14 -1.16 6.31
C PHE A 73 -4.79 -0.25 5.27
N TYR A 74 -6.05 -0.49 4.89
CA TYR A 74 -6.72 0.33 3.88
C TYR A 74 -6.97 1.78 4.36
N PRO A 75 -7.53 2.03 5.56
CA PRO A 75 -7.75 3.38 6.07
C PRO A 75 -6.47 4.21 6.21
N SER A 76 -5.34 3.60 6.58
CA SER A 76 -4.07 4.32 6.70
C SER A 76 -3.45 4.70 5.36
N ASN A 77 -3.72 3.92 4.31
CA ASN A 77 -3.24 4.19 2.96
C ASN A 77 -4.15 5.14 2.18
N TRP A 78 -5.43 5.23 2.55
CA TRP A 78 -6.39 6.08 1.85
C TRP A 78 -5.96 7.56 1.73
N PRO A 79 -5.48 8.26 2.79
CA PRO A 79 -5.03 9.65 2.66
C PRO A 79 -3.87 9.87 1.68
N ILE A 80 -3.09 8.81 1.42
CA ILE A 80 -1.93 8.84 0.53
C ILE A 80 -2.37 8.61 -0.92
N PHE A 81 -3.27 7.65 -1.15
CA PHE A 81 -3.66 7.20 -2.49
C PHE A 81 -5.01 7.72 -2.97
N ALA A 82 -5.82 8.40 -2.14
CA ALA A 82 -7.14 8.88 -2.54
C ALA A 82 -7.11 9.74 -3.82
N TYR A 83 -6.06 10.52 -4.03
CA TYR A 83 -5.92 11.34 -5.25
C TYR A 83 -5.89 10.48 -6.53
N SER A 84 -5.29 9.28 -6.47
CA SER A 84 -5.11 8.42 -7.65
C SER A 84 -6.42 7.75 -8.08
N HIS A 85 -7.43 7.74 -7.21
CA HIS A 85 -8.79 7.28 -7.51
C HIS A 85 -9.68 8.35 -8.15
N THR A 86 -9.18 9.59 -8.33
CA THR A 86 -9.99 10.63 -8.98
C THR A 86 -10.20 10.30 -10.47
N PRO A 87 -11.41 10.53 -11.02
CA PRO A 87 -11.72 10.18 -12.39
C PRO A 87 -11.12 11.17 -13.39
N ILE A 88 -10.68 10.66 -14.54
CA ILE A 88 -10.25 11.42 -15.71
C ILE A 88 -10.81 10.78 -16.98
N VAL A 89 -11.14 11.60 -17.99
CA VAL A 89 -11.58 11.12 -19.31
C VAL A 89 -10.47 11.32 -20.32
N VAL A 90 -10.02 10.23 -20.94
CA VAL A 90 -8.95 10.22 -21.96
C VAL A 90 -9.47 9.46 -23.18
N ASP A 91 -9.44 10.09 -24.35
CA ASP A 91 -9.93 9.52 -25.61
C ASP A 91 -11.35 8.91 -25.53
N GLY A 92 -12.21 9.51 -24.71
CA GLY A 92 -13.60 9.06 -24.50
C GLY A 92 -13.76 7.93 -23.48
N ALA A 93 -12.67 7.39 -22.92
CA ALA A 93 -12.70 6.39 -21.86
C ALA A 93 -12.57 7.02 -20.47
N LEU A 94 -13.35 6.52 -19.50
CA LEU A 94 -13.22 6.87 -18.09
C LEU A 94 -12.09 6.04 -17.46
N LEU A 95 -11.08 6.71 -16.92
CA LEU A 95 -9.95 6.11 -16.22
C LEU A 95 -9.81 6.73 -14.83
N SER A 96 -9.16 6.02 -13.91
CA SER A 96 -8.60 6.64 -12.72
C SER A 96 -7.26 7.29 -13.04
N TRP A 97 -6.81 8.27 -12.24
CA TRP A 97 -5.44 8.79 -12.34
C TRP A 97 -4.39 7.69 -12.21
N ALA A 98 -4.63 6.67 -11.38
CA ALA A 98 -3.73 5.53 -11.24
C ALA A 98 -3.57 4.75 -12.55
N ASP A 99 -4.68 4.48 -13.25
CA ASP A 99 -4.66 3.76 -14.52
C ASP A 99 -4.04 4.60 -15.64
N TYR A 100 -4.34 5.91 -15.67
CA TYR A 100 -3.72 6.82 -16.63
C TYR A 100 -2.20 6.89 -16.45
N MET A 101 -1.70 6.97 -15.21
CA MET A 101 -0.26 6.92 -14.95
C MET A 101 0.35 5.57 -15.41
N GLY A 102 -0.35 4.46 -15.21
CA GLY A 102 0.07 3.14 -15.69
C GLY A 102 0.09 3.01 -17.22
N PHE A 103 -0.73 3.79 -17.91
CA PHE A 103 -0.76 3.88 -19.37
C PHE A 103 0.35 4.79 -19.92
N MET A 104 0.55 5.97 -19.31
CA MET A 104 1.53 6.96 -19.75
C MET A 104 2.99 6.50 -19.52
N TYR A 105 3.24 5.82 -18.40
CA TYR A 105 4.58 5.33 -18.06
C TYR A 105 4.73 3.87 -18.46
N VAL A 106 5.21 3.65 -19.68
CA VAL A 106 5.34 2.33 -20.30
C VAL A 106 6.29 1.42 -19.52
N ARG A 107 5.77 0.27 -19.09
CA ARG A 107 6.55 -0.79 -18.43
C ARG A 107 6.73 -1.96 -19.40
N THR A 108 7.95 -2.12 -19.91
CA THR A 108 8.28 -3.08 -20.98
C THR A 108 7.98 -4.55 -20.65
N GLY A 109 8.04 -4.92 -19.37
CA GLY A 109 7.83 -6.30 -18.91
C GLY A 109 6.55 -6.54 -18.11
N THR A 110 5.69 -5.53 -17.92
CA THR A 110 4.47 -5.64 -17.09
C THR A 110 3.25 -5.08 -17.80
N PRO A 111 2.72 -5.80 -18.81
CA PRO A 111 1.49 -5.44 -19.49
C PRO A 111 0.28 -5.45 -18.54
N GLU A 112 -0.78 -4.74 -18.95
CA GLU A 112 -1.97 -4.47 -18.13
C GLU A 112 -2.69 -5.76 -17.67
N TYR A 113 -2.81 -6.76 -18.54
CA TYR A 113 -3.50 -8.03 -18.23
C TYR A 113 -2.83 -8.88 -17.13
N ILE A 114 -1.60 -8.57 -16.73
CA ILE A 114 -0.92 -9.26 -15.61
C ILE A 114 -1.41 -8.72 -14.25
N ARG A 115 -2.08 -7.56 -14.22
CA ARG A 115 -2.57 -6.96 -12.97
C ARG A 115 -3.63 -7.84 -12.33
N MET A 116 -3.41 -8.19 -11.07
CA MET A 116 -4.41 -8.80 -10.20
C MET A 116 -5.12 -7.70 -9.43
N ILE A 117 -6.16 -7.14 -10.03
CA ILE A 117 -7.04 -6.13 -9.43
C ILE A 117 -8.48 -6.62 -9.47
N GLU A 118 -9.38 -5.91 -8.79
CA GLU A 118 -10.79 -6.21 -8.87
C GLU A 118 -11.33 -5.92 -10.28
N VAL A 119 -11.97 -6.91 -10.90
CA VAL A 119 -12.65 -6.81 -12.22
C VAL A 119 -14.16 -7.10 -12.09
N GLY A 120 -14.66 -7.12 -10.85
CA GLY A 120 -16.00 -7.56 -10.52
C GLY A 120 -16.19 -9.08 -10.64
N SER A 121 -17.21 -9.58 -9.97
CA SER A 121 -17.66 -10.97 -10.11
C SER A 121 -19.17 -11.03 -10.04
N LEU A 122 -19.78 -12.06 -10.63
CA LEU A 122 -21.23 -12.29 -10.55
C LEU A 122 -21.74 -12.54 -9.10
N ARG A 123 -20.83 -12.66 -8.14
CA ARG A 123 -21.13 -12.90 -6.72
C ARG A 123 -20.86 -11.68 -5.84
N THR A 124 -20.33 -10.60 -6.40
CA THR A 124 -20.00 -9.39 -5.65
C THR A 124 -21.23 -8.49 -5.59
N PHE A 125 -21.63 -8.09 -4.39
CA PHE A 125 -22.56 -7.00 -4.17
C PHE A 125 -21.74 -5.76 -3.83
N GLY A 126 -21.54 -4.87 -4.81
CA GLY A 126 -20.65 -3.71 -4.67
C GLY A 126 -21.16 -2.66 -3.68
N GLY A 127 -20.21 -2.00 -3.01
CA GLY A 127 -20.42 -0.92 -2.04
C GLY A 127 -19.11 -0.51 -1.36
#